data_AF-A0A7C9AZK4-F1
#
_entry.id   AF-A0A7C9AZK4-F1
#
_cell.length_a   1.000
_cell.length_b   1.000
_cell.length_c   1.000
_cell.angle_alpha   90.00
_cell.angle_beta   90.00
_cell.angle_gamma   90.00
#
_symmetry.space_group_name_H-M   'P 1'
#
loop_
_entity.id
_entity.type
_entity.pdbx_description
1 polymer ?
#
loop_
_entity_poly.entity_id
_entity_poly.type
_entity_poly.pdbx_seq_one_letter_code
_entity_poly.pdbx_strand_id
1 'polypeptide(L)'
;DKKIVPQLNRTESGRIGRLERFSHYVARQIGFEDPNECPHLCKLANDYLKKMEGCEGNIYEYFASDPEAELLYVKLIEEFERCILSYFAFHWSHTSSMITQVMGNDDIEKRTKLKDLVMAATRKQRFERVVKDLKVARVFAT
;
A
#
# COMPACT_ATOMS: atom_id res chain seq x y z
N ASP A 1 9.27 -3.33 13.51
CA ASP A 1 9.87 -2.16 12.86
C ASP A 1 8.79 -1.13 12.57
N LYS A 2 8.84 0.05 13.20
CA LYS A 2 7.79 1.09 13.05
C LYS A 2 7.87 1.80 11.69
N LYS A 3 8.98 1.64 10.95
CA LYS A 3 9.16 2.23 9.63
C LYS A 3 8.34 1.53 8.54
N ILE A 4 7.97 0.27 8.73
CA ILE A 4 7.27 -0.51 7.69
C ILE A 4 5.75 -0.34 7.78
N VAL A 5 5.25 0.12 8.92
CA VAL A 5 3.81 0.26 9.15
C VAL A 5 3.34 1.64 8.66
N PRO A 6 2.23 1.74 7.92
CA PRO A 6 1.63 3.04 7.61
C PRO A 6 1.27 3.79 8.89
N GLN A 7 1.55 5.09 8.95
CA GLN A 7 1.33 5.84 10.17
C GLN A 7 -0.18 6.06 10.40
N LEU A 8 -0.62 5.81 11.62
CA LEU A 8 -2.01 5.99 12.05
C LEU A 8 -2.03 6.97 13.22
N ASN A 9 -2.25 8.25 12.92
CA ASN A 9 -2.36 9.27 13.97
C ASN A 9 -3.73 9.16 14.63
N ARG A 10 -3.74 9.03 15.95
CA ARG A 10 -4.96 9.09 16.76
C ARG A 10 -5.17 10.53 17.21
N THR A 11 -6.43 10.96 17.23
CA THR A 11 -6.84 12.19 17.91
C THR A 11 -6.64 12.04 19.42
N GLU A 12 -6.67 13.17 20.14
CA GLU A 12 -6.60 13.20 21.62
C GLU A 12 -7.68 12.33 22.28
N SER A 13 -8.84 12.16 21.63
CA SER A 13 -9.93 11.28 22.09
C SER A 13 -9.67 9.78 21.88
N GLY A 14 -8.51 9.39 21.33
CA GLY A 14 -8.18 8.02 20.97
C GLY A 14 -8.81 7.51 19.68
N ARG A 15 -9.76 8.26 19.08
CA ARG A 15 -10.30 7.99 17.74
C ARG A 15 -9.22 8.14 16.67
N ILE A 16 -9.30 7.38 15.59
CA ILE A 16 -8.40 7.53 14.44
C ILE A 16 -8.58 8.93 13.85
N GLY A 17 -7.49 9.70 13.85
CA GLY A 17 -7.46 11.07 13.34
C GLY A 17 -7.09 11.10 11.87
N ARG A 18 -5.83 10.78 11.56
CA ARG A 18 -5.32 10.85 10.18
C ARG A 18 -4.45 9.65 9.87
N LEU A 19 -4.91 8.87 8.89
CA LEU A 19 -4.10 7.84 8.25
C LEU A 19 -3.12 8.50 7.28
N GLU A 20 -1.87 8.05 7.29
CA GLU A 20 -0.86 8.37 6.29
C GLU A 20 -1.40 8.10 4.88
N ARG A 21 -1.21 9.05 3.97
CA ARG A 21 -1.63 8.86 2.57
C ARG A 21 -0.77 7.79 1.91
N PHE A 22 -1.36 6.99 1.03
CA PHE A 22 -0.64 5.93 0.32
C PHE A 22 0.66 6.41 -0.35
N SER A 23 0.61 7.51 -1.10
CA SER A 23 1.80 8.06 -1.76
C SER A 23 2.87 8.56 -0.79
N HIS A 24 2.50 9.03 0.41
CA HIS A 24 3.45 9.43 1.44
C HIS A 24 4.09 8.21 2.09
N TYR A 25 3.30 7.16 2.32
CA TYR A 25 3.80 5.87 2.78
C TYR A 25 4.84 5.30 1.80
N VAL A 26 4.56 5.32 0.50
CA VAL A 26 5.49 4.88 -0.56
C VAL A 26 6.78 5.71 -0.55
N ALA A 27 6.68 7.04 -0.53
CA ALA A 27 7.84 7.93 -0.46
C ALA A 27 8.77 7.55 0.72
N ARG A 28 8.17 7.31 1.89
CA ARG A 28 8.89 6.92 3.11
C ARG A 28 9.47 5.52 3.04
N GLN A 29 8.83 4.57 2.36
CA GLN A 29 9.40 3.23 2.14
C GLN A 29 10.61 3.27 1.20
N ILE A 30 10.57 4.15 0.19
CA ILE A 30 11.66 4.34 -0.78
C ILE A 30 12.83 5.14 -0.18
N GLY A 31 12.59 5.89 0.90
CA GLY A 31 13.64 6.54 1.69
C GLY A 31 13.57 8.07 1.73
N PHE A 32 12.51 8.68 1.18
CA PHE A 32 12.27 10.11 1.30
C PHE A 32 11.70 10.45 2.68
N GLU A 33 12.27 11.46 3.35
CA GLU A 33 11.76 11.95 4.64
C GLU A 33 10.54 12.86 4.45
N ASP A 34 10.59 13.75 3.45
CA ASP A 34 9.46 14.59 3.05
C ASP A 34 8.92 14.15 1.67
N PRO A 35 7.64 13.75 1.56
CA PRO A 35 7.02 13.42 0.27
C PRO A 35 7.00 14.60 -0.73
N ASN A 36 7.17 15.85 -0.29
CA ASN A 36 7.30 16.99 -1.18
C ASN A 36 8.62 17.02 -1.96
N GLU A 37 9.61 16.22 -1.56
CA GLU A 37 10.86 16.04 -2.32
C GLU A 37 10.66 15.16 -3.56
N CYS A 38 9.61 14.32 -3.57
CA CYS A 38 9.35 13.36 -4.63
C CYS A 38 7.89 13.43 -5.19
N PRO A 39 7.39 14.60 -5.60
CA PRO A 39 5.98 14.77 -5.97
C PRO A 39 5.59 13.93 -7.21
N HIS A 40 6.50 13.74 -8.16
CA HIS A 40 6.29 12.89 -9.34
C HIS A 40 6.13 11.43 -8.96
N LEU A 41 7.01 10.90 -8.10
CA LEU A 41 6.91 9.55 -7.55
C LEU A 41 5.60 9.34 -6.79
N CYS A 42 5.21 10.31 -5.95
CA CYS A 42 3.95 10.27 -5.22
C CYS A 42 2.72 10.21 -6.16
N LYS A 43 2.76 10.92 -7.29
CA LYS A 43 1.73 10.84 -8.32
C LYS A 43 1.71 9.44 -8.94
N LEU A 44 2.86 8.95 -9.43
CA LEU A 44 2.97 7.64 -10.06
C LEU A 44 2.46 6.50 -9.16
N ALA A 45 2.78 6.55 -7.86
CA ALA A 45 2.28 5.58 -6.89
C ALA A 45 0.74 5.56 -6.82
N ASN A 46 0.10 6.73 -6.73
CA ASN A 46 -1.36 6.82 -6.71
C ASN A 46 -1.97 6.38 -8.04
N ASP A 47 -1.38 6.76 -9.16
CA ASP A 47 -1.84 6.43 -10.50
C ASP A 47 -1.78 4.91 -10.73
N TYR A 48 -0.71 4.27 -10.26
CA TYR A 48 -0.53 2.82 -10.29
C TYR A 48 -1.55 2.09 -9.41
N LEU A 49 -1.74 2.52 -8.16
CA LEU A 49 -2.75 1.93 -7.27
C LEU A 49 -4.18 2.08 -7.82
N LYS A 50 -4.45 3.20 -8.51
CA LYS A 50 -5.73 3.45 -9.19
C LYS A 50 -5.87 2.71 -10.51
N LYS A 51 -4.80 2.04 -10.98
CA LYS A 51 -4.70 1.40 -12.29
C LYS A 51 -5.16 2.36 -13.39
N MET A 52 -4.66 3.59 -13.34
CA MET A 52 -4.96 4.58 -14.38
C MET A 52 -4.32 4.15 -15.70
N GLU A 53 -5.02 4.43 -16.80
CA GLU A 53 -4.53 4.10 -18.13
C GLU A 53 -3.19 4.79 -18.41
N GLY A 54 -2.24 4.06 -19.00
CA GLY A 54 -0.90 4.56 -19.29
C GLY A 54 0.03 4.72 -18.07
N CYS A 55 -0.39 4.37 -16.85
CA CYS A 55 0.45 4.57 -15.66
C CYS A 55 1.80 3.82 -15.73
N GLU A 56 1.83 2.59 -16.24
CA GLU A 56 3.08 1.82 -16.40
C GLU A 56 4.04 2.49 -17.39
N GLY A 57 3.52 3.04 -18.50
CA GLY A 57 4.32 3.83 -19.44
C GLY A 57 4.91 5.08 -18.79
N ASN A 58 4.11 5.81 -18.00
CA ASN A 58 4.58 6.98 -17.27
C ASN A 58 5.66 6.61 -16.22
N ILE A 59 5.57 5.43 -15.61
CA ILE A 59 6.58 4.92 -14.67
C ILE A 59 7.88 4.57 -15.41
N TYR A 60 7.79 3.99 -16.60
CA TYR A 60 8.97 3.74 -17.43
C TYR A 60 9.63 5.06 -17.86
N GLU A 61 8.84 6.02 -18.33
CA GLU A 61 9.31 7.35 -18.76
C GLU A 61 9.97 8.14 -17.62
N TYR A 62 9.56 7.92 -16.37
CA TYR A 62 10.20 8.51 -15.20
C TYR A 62 11.71 8.24 -15.11
N PHE A 63 12.17 7.12 -15.70
CA PHE A 63 13.59 6.75 -15.75
C PHE A 63 14.24 6.97 -17.11
N ALA A 64 13.61 7.69 -18.04
CA ALA A 64 14.07 7.80 -19.44
C ALA A 64 15.50 8.33 -19.62
N SER A 65 16.03 9.09 -18.65
CA SER A 65 17.41 9.59 -18.67
C SER A 65 18.44 8.63 -18.07
N ASP A 66 18.00 7.52 -17.46
CA ASP A 66 18.85 6.58 -16.76
C ASP A 66 19.24 5.40 -17.69
N PRO A 67 20.53 5.03 -17.80
CA PRO A 67 20.95 3.90 -18.62
C PRO A 67 20.38 2.56 -18.14
N GLU A 68 19.94 2.44 -16.89
CA GLU A 68 19.32 1.26 -16.29
C GLU A 68 17.78 1.39 -16.20
N ALA A 69 17.15 2.22 -17.04
CA ALA A 69 15.71 2.53 -16.99
C ALA A 69 14.80 1.29 -16.86
N GLU A 70 15.08 0.23 -17.63
CA GLU A 70 14.29 -1.01 -17.58
C GLU A 70 14.40 -1.71 -16.22
N LEU A 71 15.60 -1.77 -15.64
CA LEU A 71 15.83 -2.38 -14.33
C LEU A 71 15.16 -1.57 -13.22
N LEU A 72 15.28 -0.25 -13.27
CA LEU A 72 14.67 0.66 -12.29
C LEU A 72 13.14 0.64 -12.38
N TYR A 73 12.59 0.58 -13.59
CA TYR A 73 11.16 0.39 -13.84
C TYR A 73 10.64 -0.87 -13.14
N VAL A 74 11.26 -2.03 -13.39
CA VAL A 74 10.85 -3.31 -12.78
C VAL A 74 10.91 -3.22 -11.26
N LYS A 75 12.01 -2.70 -10.70
CA LYS A 75 12.16 -2.53 -9.25
C LYS A 75 11.09 -1.62 -8.66
N LEU A 76 10.76 -0.52 -9.33
CA LEU A 76 9.77 0.42 -8.82
C LEU A 76 8.36 -0.18 -8.82
N ILE A 77 8.01 -0.94 -9.86
CA ILE A 77 6.74 -1.67 -9.92
C ILE A 77 6.65 -2.70 -8.78
N GLU A 78 7.72 -3.47 -8.54
CA GLU A 78 7.77 -4.42 -7.43
C GLU A 78 7.59 -3.72 -6.08
N GLU A 79 8.24 -2.58 -5.88
CA GLU A 79 8.10 -1.80 -4.64
C GLU A 79 6.71 -1.19 -4.49
N PHE A 80 6.05 -0.76 -5.57
CA PHE A 80 4.66 -0.34 -5.52
C PHE A 80 3.73 -1.50 -5.12
N GLU A 81 3.86 -2.68 -5.72
CA GLU A 81 3.05 -3.84 -5.35
C GLU A 81 3.28 -4.26 -3.88
N ARG A 82 4.53 -4.25 -3.40
CA ARG A 82 4.85 -4.47 -1.97
C ARG A 82 4.22 -3.41 -1.08
N CYS A 83 4.28 -2.14 -1.47
CA CYS A 83 3.68 -1.04 -0.73
C CYS A 83 2.15 -1.15 -0.68
N ILE A 84 1.49 -1.51 -1.78
CA ILE A 84 0.03 -1.70 -1.82
C ILE A 84 -0.38 -2.79 -0.83
N LEU A 85 0.27 -3.96 -0.90
CA LEU A 85 -0.02 -5.09 -0.01
C LEU A 85 0.18 -4.72 1.46
N SER A 86 1.34 -4.15 1.80
CA SER A 86 1.67 -3.78 3.18
C SER A 86 0.75 -2.68 3.71
N TYR A 87 0.47 -1.66 2.91
CA TYR A 87 -0.39 -0.54 3.28
C TYR A 87 -1.74 -1.02 3.79
N PHE A 88 -2.42 -1.89 3.04
CA PHE A 88 -3.74 -2.40 3.44
C PHE A 88 -3.67 -3.54 4.47
N ALA A 89 -2.59 -4.33 4.52
CA ALA A 89 -2.47 -5.45 5.44
C ALA A 89 -2.32 -5.01 6.90
N PHE A 90 -1.56 -3.95 7.17
CA PHE A 90 -1.27 -3.52 8.55
C PHE A 90 -2.47 -2.92 9.27
N HIS A 91 -3.32 -2.15 8.57
CA HIS A 91 -4.50 -1.50 9.15
C HIS A 91 -5.79 -2.06 8.58
N TRP A 92 -5.89 -3.38 8.55
CA TRP A 92 -6.98 -4.06 7.87
C TRP A 92 -8.38 -3.72 8.40
N SER A 93 -8.51 -3.44 9.70
CA SER A 93 -9.76 -3.00 10.34
C SER A 93 -10.23 -1.65 9.78
N HIS A 94 -9.35 -0.93 9.08
CA HIS A 94 -9.59 0.38 8.48
C HIS A 94 -9.55 0.35 6.96
N THR A 95 -9.38 -0.81 6.30
CA THR A 95 -9.25 -0.93 4.83
C THR A 95 -10.30 -0.12 4.08
N SER A 96 -11.57 -0.13 4.50
CA SER A 96 -12.63 0.65 3.85
C SER A 96 -12.35 2.16 3.85
N SER A 97 -11.84 2.69 4.96
CA SER A 97 -11.44 4.10 5.08
C SER A 97 -10.20 4.39 4.24
N MET A 98 -9.22 3.49 4.25
CA MET A 98 -7.99 3.62 3.44
C MET A 98 -8.32 3.66 1.93
N ILE A 99 -9.21 2.78 1.47
CA ILE A 99 -9.66 2.73 0.07
C ILE A 99 -10.40 4.02 -0.30
N THR A 100 -11.27 4.51 0.57
CA THR A 100 -11.99 5.77 0.34
C THR A 100 -11.02 6.95 0.23
N GLN A 101 -9.98 6.99 1.08
CA GLN A 101 -8.95 8.04 1.03
C GLN A 101 -8.19 8.04 -0.30
N VAL A 102 -7.87 6.86 -0.85
CA VAL A 102 -7.11 6.74 -2.11
C VAL A 102 -8.01 7.07 -3.31
N MET A 103 -9.18 6.46 -3.38
CA MET A 103 -10.04 6.51 -4.57
C MET A 103 -10.90 7.77 -4.65
N GLY A 104 -11.10 8.47 -3.53
CA GLY A 104 -12.07 9.55 -3.46
C GLY A 104 -13.51 9.03 -3.42
N ASN A 105 -14.47 9.93 -3.62
CA ASN A 105 -15.89 9.63 -3.51
C ASN A 105 -16.57 9.30 -4.84
N ASP A 106 -15.92 9.60 -5.97
CA ASP A 106 -16.60 9.76 -7.25
C ASP A 106 -16.67 8.46 -8.07
N ASP A 107 -15.84 7.46 -7.76
CA ASP A 107 -15.75 6.19 -8.51
C ASP A 107 -16.02 4.97 -7.59
N ILE A 108 -17.31 4.68 -7.40
CA ILE A 108 -17.79 3.59 -6.53
C ILE A 108 -17.36 2.22 -7.07
N GLU A 109 -17.30 2.06 -8.40
CA GLU A 109 -16.95 0.79 -9.05
C GLU A 109 -15.49 0.43 -8.78
N LYS A 110 -14.55 1.36 -9.04
CA LYS A 110 -13.12 1.12 -8.77
C LYS A 110 -12.84 0.85 -7.30
N ARG A 111 -13.53 1.55 -6.39
CA ARG A 111 -13.44 1.27 -4.95
C ARG A 111 -13.85 -0.15 -4.60
N THR A 112 -14.93 -0.63 -5.20
CA THR A 112 -15.45 -1.98 -4.94
C THR A 112 -14.46 -3.03 -5.45
N LYS A 113 -13.96 -2.85 -6.69
CA LYS A 113 -12.92 -3.71 -7.27
C LYS A 113 -11.64 -3.75 -6.42
N LEU A 114 -11.12 -2.59 -5.99
CA LEU A 114 -9.94 -2.54 -5.13
C LEU A 114 -10.21 -3.22 -3.78
N LYS A 115 -11.38 -3.01 -3.19
CA LYS A 115 -11.77 -3.65 -1.93
C LYS A 115 -11.76 -5.16 -2.06
N ASP A 116 -12.33 -5.70 -3.13
CA ASP A 116 -12.37 -7.15 -3.35
C ASP A 116 -10.97 -7.74 -3.53
N LEU A 117 -10.10 -7.05 -4.28
CA LEU A 117 -8.70 -7.44 -4.44
C LEU A 117 -7.95 -7.46 -3.10
N VAL A 118 -8.06 -6.38 -2.32
CA VAL A 118 -7.40 -6.26 -1.01
C VAL A 118 -7.94 -7.32 -0.03
N MET A 119 -9.24 -7.56 -0.03
CA MET A 119 -9.88 -8.58 0.81
C MET A 119 -9.41 -9.99 0.41
N ALA A 120 -9.33 -10.30 -0.88
CA ALA A 120 -8.82 -11.58 -1.37
C ALA A 120 -7.36 -11.81 -0.96
N ALA A 121 -6.49 -10.82 -1.21
CA ALA A 121 -5.07 -10.90 -0.89
C ALA A 121 -4.81 -11.05 0.62
N THR A 122 -5.49 -10.26 1.46
CA THR A 122 -5.29 -10.29 2.92
C THR A 122 -5.96 -11.49 3.58
N ARG A 123 -7.05 -12.05 3.02
CA ARG A 123 -7.72 -13.24 3.55
C ARG A 123 -6.80 -14.46 3.54
N LYS A 124 -6.04 -14.67 2.45
CA LYS A 124 -5.09 -15.80 2.34
C LYS A 124 -4.03 -15.75 3.42
N GLN A 125 -3.35 -14.60 3.58
CA GLN A 125 -2.30 -14.43 4.58
C GLN A 125 -2.82 -14.60 6.02
N ARG A 126 -4.05 -14.14 6.31
CA ARG A 126 -4.64 -14.33 7.64
C ARG A 126 -4.96 -15.78 7.93
N PHE A 127 -5.52 -16.48 6.95
CA PHE A 127 -5.81 -17.90 7.10
C PHE A 127 -4.53 -18.69 7.40
N GLU A 128 -3.46 -18.45 6.63
CA GLU A 128 -2.16 -19.07 6.85
C GLU A 128 -1.58 -18.76 8.24
N ARG A 129 -1.69 -17.51 8.71
CA ARG A 129 -1.26 -17.12 10.06
C ARG A 129 -2.05 -17.86 11.15
N VAL A 130 -3.38 -17.85 11.08
CA VAL A 130 -4.24 -18.53 12.08
C VAL A 130 -3.93 -20.02 12.13
N VAL A 131 -3.76 -20.67 10.97
CA VAL A 131 -3.39 -22.09 10.90
C VAL A 131 -2.03 -22.33 11.58
N LYS A 132 -1.04 -21.47 11.34
CA LYS A 132 0.28 -21.58 11.98
C LYS A 132 0.19 -21.42 13.50
N ASP A 133 -0.52 -20.40 13.97
CA ASP A 133 -0.66 -20.11 15.40
C ASP A 133 -1.42 -21.24 16.12
N LEU A 134 -2.49 -21.77 15.51
CA LEU A 134 -3.21 -22.92 16.05
C LEU A 134 -2.37 -24.20 16.08
N LYS A 135 -1.51 -24.43 15.08
CA LYS A 135 -0.57 -25.56 15.10
C LYS A 135 0.39 -25.44 16.26
N VAL A 136 0.99 -24.27 16.49
CA VAL A 136 1.91 -24.02 17.61
C VAL A 136 1.18 -24.19 18.96
N ALA A 137 -0.02 -23.63 19.12
CA ALA A 137 -0.80 -23.75 20.36
C ALA A 137 -1.13 -25.21 20.72
N ARG A 138 -1.32 -26.07 19.72
CA ARG A 138 -1.62 -27.50 19.92
C ARG A 138 -0.39 -28.35 20.27
N VAL A 139 0.83 -27.86 20.04
CA VAL A 139 2.07 -28.55 20.49
C VAL A 139 2.17 -28.55 22.02
N PHE A 140 1.52 -27.60 22.70
CA PHE A 140 1.49 -27.59 24.17
C PHE A 140 0.54 -28.64 24.78
N ALA A 141 -0.27 -29.34 23.97
CA ALA A 141 -1.24 -30.34 24.43
C ALA A 141 -0.75 -31.80 24.28
N THR A 142 0.55 -32.01 24.09
CA THR A 142 1.22 -33.33 24.01
C THR A 142 2.36 -33.39 25.01
#